data_AF-A0A2J8Y0Z9-F1
#
_entry.id   AF-A0A2J8Y0Z9-F1
#
_cell.length_a   1.000
_cell.length_b   1.000
_cell.length_c   1.000
_cell.angle_alpha   90.00
_cell.angle_beta   90.00
_cell.angle_gamma   90.00
#
_symmetry.space_group_name_H-M   'P 1'
#
loop_
_entity.id
_entity.type
_entity.pdbx_description
1 polymer ?
#
loop_
_entity_poly.entity_id
_entity_poly.type
_entity_poly.pdbx_seq_one_letter_code
_entity_poly.pdbx_strand_id
1 'polypeptide(L)'
;MATLLSHPQQRPPLLRQAIKIRRRRVRDPQDPPPQMAPETGTTEWFHLKQQHHQPMVQGILEAGKALLGLVQDVISDLHQCQRTWDKIFHNTLKIHLFSMAFRELQWLVAKRVQDHTTAVGDAVSPEMGESLFQLYISLKELCQLRLSSSERDGVLALDNFHRWFQPAIPSWLQKTYNEALARVQRAV
;
A
#
# COMPACT_ATOMS: atom_id res chain seq x y z
N MET A 1 -35.48 15.24 -12.63
CA MET A 1 -34.40 14.54 -13.36
C MET A 1 -33.10 14.75 -12.58
N ALA A 2 -32.89 13.95 -11.53
CA ALA A 2 -31.75 14.06 -10.63
C ALA A 2 -30.74 12.96 -10.99
N THR A 3 -29.61 13.37 -11.55
CA THR A 3 -28.58 12.47 -12.05
C THR A 3 -27.61 12.10 -10.93
N LEU A 4 -27.57 10.81 -10.61
CA LEU A 4 -26.40 9.98 -10.27
C LEU A 4 -25.37 10.54 -9.27
N LEU A 5 -25.25 9.89 -8.11
CA LEU A 5 -24.00 9.29 -7.57
C LEU A 5 -24.24 8.78 -6.14
N SER A 6 -24.98 7.69 -6.02
CA SER A 6 -25.13 6.93 -4.76
C SER A 6 -24.76 5.48 -5.01
N HIS A 7 -23.47 5.23 -5.21
CA HIS A 7 -22.87 3.93 -4.92
C HIS A 7 -22.06 4.09 -3.62
N PRO A 8 -22.40 3.41 -2.51
CA PRO A 8 -21.75 3.62 -1.21
C PRO A 8 -20.30 3.12 -1.12
N GLN A 9 -19.73 2.56 -2.19
CA GLN A 9 -18.65 1.58 -2.07
C GLN A 9 -17.22 2.11 -2.31
N GLN A 10 -16.99 3.37 -2.69
CA GLN A 10 -15.63 3.84 -2.97
C GLN A 10 -15.39 5.29 -2.53
N ARG A 11 -15.51 5.55 -1.22
CA ARG A 11 -14.88 6.75 -0.66
C ARG A 11 -13.42 6.42 -0.35
N PRO A 12 -12.45 7.18 -0.91
CA PRO A 12 -11.04 7.05 -0.56
C PRO A 12 -10.85 7.02 0.98
N PRO A 13 -9.93 6.20 1.53
CA PRO A 13 -9.57 6.16 2.95
C PRO A 13 -9.31 7.55 3.50
N LEU A 14 -8.80 8.44 2.65
CA LEU A 14 -8.30 9.75 3.02
C LEU A 14 -9.44 10.75 3.12
N LEU A 15 -10.47 10.55 2.29
CA LEU A 15 -11.76 11.19 2.50
C LEU A 15 -12.41 10.70 3.80
N ARG A 16 -12.29 9.40 4.14
CA ARG A 16 -12.80 8.86 5.42
C ARG A 16 -12.03 9.40 6.62
N GLN A 17 -10.70 9.51 6.53
CA GLN A 17 -9.87 10.16 7.55
C GLN A 17 -10.23 11.62 7.71
N ALA A 18 -10.31 12.37 6.61
CA ALA A 18 -10.76 13.75 6.60
C ALA A 18 -12.12 13.95 7.26
N ILE A 19 -13.10 13.09 6.93
CA ILE A 19 -14.43 13.09 7.54
C ILE A 19 -14.32 12.81 9.05
N LYS A 20 -13.52 11.82 9.46
CA LYS A 20 -13.30 11.51 10.88
C LYS A 20 -12.61 12.65 11.63
N ILE A 21 -11.58 13.28 11.05
CA ILE A 21 -10.86 14.42 11.63
C ILE A 21 -11.81 15.61 11.77
N ARG A 22 -12.61 15.91 10.74
CA ARG A 22 -13.63 16.96 10.79
C ARG A 22 -14.68 16.67 11.85
N ARG A 23 -15.18 15.42 11.95
CA ARG A 23 -16.17 15.01 12.95
C ARG A 23 -15.64 15.08 14.38
N ARG A 24 -14.33 14.82 14.58
CA ARG A 24 -13.66 14.98 15.89
C ARG A 24 -13.49 16.44 16.28
N ARG A 25 -13.14 17.32 15.34
CA ARG A 25 -13.08 18.78 15.61
C ARG A 25 -14.43 19.43 15.91
N VAL A 26 -15.53 18.77 15.56
CA VAL A 26 -16.91 19.24 15.81
C VAL A 26 -17.48 18.67 17.12
N ARG A 27 -16.82 17.69 17.77
CA ARG A 27 -17.24 17.20 19.10
C ARG A 27 -16.76 18.14 20.20
N ASP A 28 -17.67 18.47 21.11
CA ASP A 28 -17.38 19.26 22.31
C ASP A 28 -16.35 18.55 23.23
N PRO A 29 -15.59 19.30 24.05
CA PRO A 29 -14.50 18.76 24.89
C PRO A 29 -14.92 17.77 25.99
N GLN A 30 -16.20 17.42 26.12
CA GLN A 30 -16.75 16.69 27.27
C GLN A 30 -17.05 15.20 27.01
N ASP A 31 -16.74 14.66 25.83
CA ASP A 31 -16.88 13.22 25.57
C ASP A 31 -15.72 12.42 26.22
N PRO A 32 -16.01 11.33 26.98
CA PRO A 32 -14.98 10.50 27.58
C PRO A 32 -14.10 9.84 26.51
N PRO A 33 -12.78 9.70 26.75
CA PRO A 33 -11.86 9.16 25.76
C PRO A 33 -12.18 7.68 25.49
N PRO A 34 -12.31 7.25 24.22
CA PRO A 34 -12.49 5.84 23.91
C PRO A 34 -11.23 5.05 24.31
N GLN A 35 -11.42 4.00 25.12
CA GLN A 35 -10.37 3.17 25.73
C GLN A 35 -9.65 2.21 24.76
N MET A 36 -9.83 2.37 23.45
CA MET A 36 -9.04 1.69 22.43
C MET A 36 -8.53 2.76 21.48
N ALA A 37 -7.22 2.73 21.18
CA ALA A 37 -6.60 3.64 20.23
C ALA A 37 -7.50 3.73 18.98
N PRO A 38 -8.01 4.92 18.65
CA PRO A 38 -9.07 4.98 17.67
C PRO A 38 -8.54 4.61 16.29
N GLU A 39 -9.04 3.50 15.74
CA GLU A 39 -8.75 3.10 14.37
C GLU A 39 -9.06 4.28 13.43
N THR A 40 -8.03 4.77 12.77
CA THR A 40 -8.17 5.88 11.85
C THR A 40 -8.95 5.40 10.62
N GLY A 41 -9.53 6.33 9.85
CA GLY A 41 -10.21 5.96 8.60
C GLY A 41 -9.30 5.26 7.58
N THR A 42 -7.99 5.43 7.72
CA THR A 42 -6.96 4.81 6.87
C THR A 42 -6.75 3.36 7.27
N THR A 43 -6.62 3.07 8.57
CA THR A 43 -6.46 1.69 9.07
C THR A 43 -7.68 0.83 8.73
N GLU A 44 -8.90 1.32 8.96
CA GLU A 44 -10.13 0.58 8.62
C GLU A 44 -10.22 0.24 7.13
N TRP A 45 -9.92 1.22 6.27
CA TRP A 45 -9.94 1.00 4.82
C TRP A 45 -8.86 0.01 4.37
N PHE A 46 -7.67 0.07 4.96
CA PHE A 46 -6.60 -0.87 4.63
C PHE A 46 -7.03 -2.30 4.93
N HIS A 47 -7.62 -2.54 6.10
CA HIS A 47 -8.14 -3.87 6.46
C HIS A 47 -9.29 -4.30 5.55
N LEU A 48 -10.21 -3.39 5.20
CA LEU A 48 -11.29 -3.68 4.26
C LEU A 48 -10.73 -4.10 2.89
N LYS A 49 -9.74 -3.37 2.36
CA LYS A 49 -9.08 -3.71 1.10
C LYS A 49 -8.33 -5.03 1.19
N GLN A 50 -7.63 -5.25 2.29
CA GLN A 50 -6.95 -6.52 2.55
C GLN A 50 -7.93 -7.71 2.54
N GLN A 51 -9.12 -7.56 3.10
CA GLN A 51 -10.18 -8.57 3.04
C GLN A 51 -10.70 -8.77 1.62
N HIS A 52 -10.89 -7.69 0.84
CA HIS A 52 -11.32 -7.79 -0.55
C HIS A 52 -10.32 -8.53 -1.45
N HIS A 53 -9.03 -8.42 -1.15
CA HIS A 53 -7.98 -9.09 -1.90
C HIS A 53 -7.72 -10.51 -1.39
N GLN A 54 -8.42 -10.98 -0.35
CA GLN A 54 -8.18 -12.29 0.23
C GLN A 54 -8.35 -13.37 -0.87
N PRO A 55 -7.30 -14.16 -1.16
CA PRO A 55 -7.33 -15.08 -2.28
C PRO A 55 -8.31 -16.22 -1.98
N MET A 56 -9.11 -16.61 -2.98
CA MET A 56 -10.02 -17.75 -2.87
C MET A 56 -9.25 -19.07 -2.72
N VAL A 57 -8.09 -19.17 -3.38
CA VAL A 57 -7.18 -20.32 -3.27
C VAL A 57 -6.12 -20.00 -2.23
N GLN A 58 -5.98 -20.89 -1.23
CA GLN A 58 -4.95 -20.75 -0.21
C GLN A 58 -3.60 -21.14 -0.79
N GLY A 59 -2.61 -20.26 -0.63
CA GLY A 59 -1.24 -20.51 -1.09
C GLY A 59 -0.37 -19.27 -0.92
N ILE A 60 0.93 -19.48 -0.68
CA ILE A 60 1.87 -18.37 -0.47
C ILE A 60 1.96 -17.51 -1.73
N LEU A 61 2.00 -18.11 -2.93
CA LEU A 61 2.04 -17.36 -4.19
C LEU A 61 0.79 -16.51 -4.42
N GLU A 62 -0.39 -17.08 -4.19
CA GLU A 62 -1.67 -16.37 -4.34
C GLU A 62 -1.82 -15.26 -3.29
N ALA A 63 -1.33 -15.48 -2.06
CA ALA A 63 -1.23 -14.44 -1.04
C ALA A 63 -0.28 -13.30 -1.47
N GLY A 64 0.81 -13.62 -2.18
CA GLY A 64 1.73 -12.64 -2.77
C GLY A 64 1.07 -11.79 -3.87
N LYS A 65 0.31 -12.41 -4.77
CA LYS A 65 -0.46 -11.70 -5.81
C LYS A 65 -1.56 -10.81 -5.20
N ALA A 66 -2.28 -11.32 -4.21
CA ALA A 66 -3.25 -10.56 -3.44
C ALA A 66 -2.62 -9.33 -2.78
N LEU A 67 -1.45 -9.52 -2.16
CA LEU A 67 -0.69 -8.44 -1.54
C LEU A 67 -0.23 -7.39 -2.57
N LEU A 68 0.24 -7.82 -3.75
CA LEU A 68 0.58 -6.91 -4.84
C LEU A 68 -0.61 -6.02 -5.21
N GLY A 69 -1.79 -6.60 -5.40
CA GLY A 69 -3.00 -5.84 -5.70
C GLY A 69 -3.37 -4.84 -4.59
N LEU A 70 -3.16 -5.22 -3.32
CA LEU A 70 -3.43 -4.33 -2.17
C LEU A 70 -2.46 -3.14 -2.18
N VAL A 71 -1.18 -3.37 -2.46
CA VAL A 71 -0.17 -2.32 -2.56
C VAL A 71 -0.48 -1.37 -3.72
N GLN A 72 -0.92 -1.88 -4.87
CA GLN A 72 -1.35 -1.06 -6.01
C GLN A 72 -2.56 -0.19 -5.68
N ASP A 73 -3.55 -0.71 -4.93
CA ASP A 73 -4.68 0.07 -4.44
C ASP A 73 -4.23 1.19 -3.49
N VAL A 74 -3.28 0.91 -2.59
CA VAL A 74 -2.68 1.91 -1.68
C VAL A 74 -1.96 3.01 -2.45
N ILE A 75 -1.14 2.66 -3.44
CA ILE A 75 -0.41 3.61 -4.29
C ILE A 75 -1.38 4.50 -5.07
N SER A 76 -2.41 3.90 -5.66
CA SER A 76 -3.42 4.62 -6.43
C SER A 76 -4.16 5.65 -5.57
N ASP A 77 -4.49 5.25 -4.34
CA ASP A 77 -5.20 6.13 -3.42
C ASP A 77 -4.33 7.28 -2.91
N LEU A 78 -3.07 7.01 -2.57
CA LEU A 78 -2.10 8.03 -2.18
C LEU A 78 -1.83 9.04 -3.30
N HIS A 79 -1.73 8.58 -4.55
CA HIS A 79 -1.65 9.47 -5.70
C HIS A 79 -2.88 10.38 -5.80
N GLN A 80 -4.08 9.84 -5.61
CA GLN A 80 -5.31 10.63 -5.60
C GLN A 80 -5.32 11.65 -4.46
N CYS A 81 -4.79 11.29 -3.29
CA CYS A 81 -4.61 12.22 -2.18
C CYS A 81 -3.76 13.41 -2.57
N GLN A 82 -2.57 13.12 -3.09
CA GLN A 82 -1.57 14.13 -3.41
C GLN A 82 -2.09 15.10 -4.47
N ARG A 83 -2.82 14.58 -5.47
CA ARG A 83 -3.32 15.39 -6.59
C ARG A 83 -4.55 16.22 -6.23
N THR A 84 -5.51 15.63 -5.52
CA THR A 84 -6.86 16.20 -5.35
C THR A 84 -7.11 16.65 -3.92
N TRP A 85 -6.90 15.78 -2.94
CA TRP A 85 -7.38 16.01 -1.58
C TRP A 85 -6.43 16.90 -0.77
N ASP A 86 -5.12 16.76 -0.95
CA ASP A 86 -4.14 17.50 -0.15
C ASP A 86 -4.31 19.02 -0.35
N LYS A 87 -4.55 19.47 -1.59
CA LYS A 87 -4.84 20.88 -1.90
C LYS A 87 -6.11 21.38 -1.22
N ILE A 88 -7.20 20.61 -1.25
CA ILE A 88 -8.48 20.99 -0.64
C ILE A 88 -8.33 21.11 0.88
N PHE A 89 -7.72 20.11 1.51
CA PHE A 89 -7.57 20.05 2.96
C PHE A 89 -6.53 21.02 3.50
N HIS A 90 -5.43 21.24 2.78
CA HIS A 90 -4.45 22.25 3.16
C HIS A 90 -5.05 23.66 3.10
N ASN A 91 -5.80 23.98 2.04
CA ASN A 91 -6.39 25.30 1.86
C ASN A 91 -7.52 25.58 2.87
N THR A 92 -8.38 24.60 3.16
CA THR A 92 -9.56 24.80 4.03
C THR A 92 -9.28 24.50 5.50
N LEU A 93 -8.43 23.51 5.81
CA LEU A 93 -8.30 22.95 7.15
C LEU A 93 -6.88 22.94 7.70
N LYS A 94 -5.90 23.40 6.90
CA LYS A 94 -4.47 23.44 7.23
C LYS A 94 -3.94 22.07 7.71
N ILE A 95 -4.49 20.98 7.17
CA ILE A 95 -4.06 19.61 7.46
C ILE A 95 -3.27 19.07 6.27
N HIS A 96 -2.11 18.47 6.54
CA HIS A 96 -1.31 17.70 5.58
C HIS A 96 -1.83 16.25 5.50
N LEU A 97 -2.96 16.08 4.81
CA LEU A 97 -3.67 14.80 4.76
C LEU A 97 -2.82 13.71 4.11
N PHE A 98 -2.10 14.07 3.04
CA PHE A 98 -1.20 13.13 2.36
C PHE A 98 -0.15 12.57 3.32
N SER A 99 0.53 13.43 4.07
CA SER A 99 1.64 13.02 4.93
C SER A 99 1.21 12.10 6.08
N MET A 100 0.08 12.42 6.72
CA MET A 100 -0.49 11.59 7.78
C MET A 100 -0.83 10.19 7.26
N ALA A 101 -1.53 10.14 6.13
CA ALA A 101 -1.98 8.90 5.55
C ALA A 101 -0.86 8.07 4.94
N PHE A 102 0.09 8.72 4.29
CA PHE A 102 1.29 8.08 3.76
C PHE A 102 2.03 7.36 4.89
N ARG A 103 2.26 8.03 6.02
CA ARG A 103 2.97 7.46 7.18
C ARG A 103 2.26 6.23 7.73
N GLU A 104 0.94 6.24 7.83
CA GLU A 104 0.15 5.10 8.30
C GLU A 104 0.13 3.94 7.28
N LEU A 105 -0.18 4.22 6.01
CA LEU A 105 -0.30 3.20 4.97
C LEU A 105 1.03 2.53 4.67
N GLN A 106 2.12 3.28 4.59
CA GLN A 106 3.44 2.69 4.33
C GLN A 106 3.88 1.77 5.49
N TRP A 107 3.51 2.05 6.74
CA TRP A 107 3.77 1.15 7.86
C TRP A 107 2.95 -0.14 7.78
N LEU A 108 1.65 -0.04 7.46
CA LEU A 108 0.79 -1.21 7.29
C LEU A 108 1.25 -2.11 6.14
N VAL A 109 1.63 -1.50 5.01
CA VAL A 109 2.22 -2.19 3.86
C VAL A 109 3.54 -2.85 4.26
N ALA A 110 4.45 -2.12 4.91
CA ALA A 110 5.74 -2.66 5.35
C ALA A 110 5.58 -3.92 6.20
N LYS A 111 4.71 -3.86 7.22
CA LYS A 111 4.42 -5.01 8.08
C LYS A 111 3.92 -6.20 7.26
N ARG A 112 2.95 -5.98 6.38
CA ARG A 112 2.35 -7.07 5.61
C ARG A 112 3.32 -7.70 4.61
N VAL A 113 4.17 -6.89 3.97
CA VAL A 113 5.22 -7.38 3.07
C VAL A 113 6.25 -8.17 3.84
N GLN A 114 6.70 -7.68 5.00
CA GLN A 114 7.69 -8.39 5.82
C GLN A 114 7.16 -9.74 6.29
N ASP A 115 5.90 -9.80 6.74
CA ASP A 115 5.26 -11.07 7.12
C ASP A 115 5.24 -12.05 5.93
N HIS A 116 4.94 -11.54 4.72
CA HIS A 116 4.89 -12.35 3.52
C HIS A 116 6.27 -12.85 3.07
N THR A 117 7.29 -11.99 3.01
CA THR A 117 8.65 -12.38 2.61
C THR A 117 9.27 -13.35 3.60
N THR A 118 8.99 -13.18 4.91
CA THR A 118 9.39 -14.15 5.93
C THR A 118 8.70 -15.51 5.74
N ALA A 119 7.43 -15.51 5.36
CA ALA A 119 6.68 -16.74 5.10
C ALA A 119 7.12 -17.49 3.82
N VAL A 120 7.65 -16.77 2.82
CA VAL A 120 8.23 -17.39 1.62
C VAL A 120 9.51 -18.17 1.95
N GLY A 121 10.34 -17.62 2.85
CA GLY A 121 11.64 -18.20 3.20
C GLY A 121 12.67 -18.10 2.06
N ASP A 122 13.73 -18.91 2.15
CA ASP A 122 14.89 -18.82 1.24
C ASP A 122 14.71 -19.59 -0.07
N ALA A 123 13.82 -20.58 -0.10
CA ALA A 123 13.57 -21.41 -1.28
C ALA A 123 12.50 -20.79 -2.17
N VAL A 124 12.92 -19.99 -3.14
CA VAL A 124 12.01 -19.22 -4.02
C VAL A 124 11.87 -19.90 -5.38
N SER A 125 10.65 -20.33 -5.74
CA SER A 125 10.37 -20.81 -7.11
C SER A 125 10.46 -19.68 -8.14
N PRO A 126 10.67 -19.95 -9.44
CA PRO A 126 10.71 -18.91 -10.47
C PRO A 126 9.45 -18.03 -10.54
N GLU A 127 8.27 -18.61 -10.31
CA GLU A 127 6.99 -17.91 -10.28
C GLU A 127 6.88 -17.01 -9.06
N MET A 128 7.36 -17.49 -7.90
CA MET A 128 7.45 -16.69 -6.68
C MET A 128 8.44 -15.53 -6.84
N GLY A 129 9.60 -15.78 -7.46
CA GLY A 129 10.61 -14.76 -7.71
C GLY A 129 10.06 -13.60 -8.56
N GLU A 130 9.29 -13.90 -9.59
CA GLU A 130 8.59 -12.88 -10.40
C GLU A 130 7.56 -12.10 -9.56
N SER A 131 6.73 -12.80 -8.78
CA SER A 131 5.74 -12.14 -7.91
C SER A 131 6.40 -11.19 -6.90
N LEU A 132 7.51 -11.61 -6.29
CA LEU A 132 8.29 -10.80 -5.36
C LEU A 132 8.96 -9.61 -6.06
N PHE A 133 9.43 -9.79 -7.30
CA PHE A 133 9.99 -8.69 -8.08
C PHE A 133 8.94 -7.62 -8.40
N GLN A 134 7.74 -8.01 -8.84
CA GLN A 134 6.64 -7.05 -9.06
C GLN A 134 6.29 -6.29 -7.77
N LEU A 135 6.23 -6.99 -6.64
CA LEU A 135 5.99 -6.37 -5.34
C LEU A 135 7.11 -5.38 -4.96
N TYR A 136 8.38 -5.73 -5.21
CA TYR A 136 9.51 -4.83 -5.01
C TYR A 136 9.40 -3.55 -5.85
N ILE A 137 9.01 -3.65 -7.11
CA ILE A 137 8.82 -2.49 -7.99
C ILE A 137 7.68 -1.59 -7.48
N SER A 138 6.54 -2.17 -7.08
CA SER A 138 5.45 -1.41 -6.48
C SER A 138 5.86 -0.72 -5.18
N LEU A 139 6.67 -1.36 -4.34
CA LEU A 139 7.21 -0.70 -3.14
C LEU A 139 8.18 0.44 -3.44
N LYS A 140 8.99 0.32 -4.51
CA LYS A 140 9.80 1.44 -4.99
C LYS A 140 8.92 2.63 -5.38
N GLU A 141 7.84 2.39 -6.12
CA GLU A 141 6.87 3.42 -6.50
C GLU A 141 6.23 4.07 -5.26
N LEU A 142 5.78 3.26 -4.29
CA LEU A 142 5.26 3.76 -3.01
C LEU A 142 6.28 4.65 -2.30
N CYS A 143 7.56 4.27 -2.26
CA CYS A 143 8.62 5.09 -1.67
C CYS A 143 8.88 6.40 -2.44
N GLN A 144 8.70 6.42 -3.76
CA GLN A 144 8.88 7.63 -4.58
C GLN A 144 7.79 8.68 -4.30
N LEU A 145 6.61 8.26 -3.83
CA LEU A 145 5.57 9.20 -3.37
C LEU A 145 6.05 10.08 -2.21
N ARG A 146 6.93 9.55 -1.33
CA ARG A 146 7.60 10.34 -0.27
C ARG A 146 8.51 11.41 -0.85
N LEU A 147 9.32 11.09 -1.86
CA LEU A 147 10.28 12.03 -2.44
C LEU A 147 9.58 13.21 -3.13
N SER A 148 8.35 12.98 -3.57
CA SER A 148 7.49 13.99 -4.19
C SER A 148 6.78 14.88 -3.17
N SER A 149 6.90 14.61 -1.86
CA SER A 149 6.38 15.45 -0.79
C SER A 149 7.49 16.26 -0.12
N SER A 150 7.15 17.47 0.35
CA SER A 150 8.09 18.38 1.00
C SER A 150 8.53 17.91 2.40
N GLU A 151 7.89 16.86 2.94
CA GLU A 151 8.04 16.40 4.32
C GLU A 151 8.98 15.20 4.36
N ARG A 152 10.28 15.47 4.51
CA ARG A 152 11.33 14.43 4.49
C ARG A 152 11.71 13.88 5.86
N ASP A 153 11.12 14.36 6.94
CA ASP A 153 11.59 14.01 8.29
C ASP A 153 11.00 12.70 8.86
N GLY A 154 11.92 11.85 9.34
CA GLY A 154 11.63 10.63 10.10
C GLY A 154 12.03 9.33 9.42
N VAL A 155 12.45 8.37 10.24
CA VAL A 155 12.65 6.96 9.84
C VAL A 155 11.30 6.36 9.46
N LEU A 156 11.24 5.69 8.32
CA LEU A 156 10.05 5.01 7.82
C LEU A 156 10.21 3.49 7.92
N ALA A 157 9.07 2.79 8.00
CA ALA A 157 9.07 1.34 8.08
C ALA A 157 9.56 0.67 6.79
N LEU A 158 9.40 1.35 5.65
CA LEU A 158 9.98 0.92 4.37
C LEU A 158 11.46 1.29 4.21
N ASP A 159 12.11 1.91 5.21
CA ASP A 159 13.55 2.13 5.12
C ASP A 159 14.27 0.77 5.10
N ASN A 160 15.12 0.57 4.08
CA ASN A 160 15.82 -0.70 3.82
C ASN A 160 14.93 -1.90 3.42
N PHE A 161 13.72 -1.68 2.90
CA PHE A 161 12.84 -2.77 2.45
C PHE A 161 13.49 -3.71 1.41
N HIS A 162 14.49 -3.24 0.67
CA HIS A 162 15.25 -4.03 -0.31
C HIS A 162 15.83 -5.32 0.28
N ARG A 163 16.16 -5.35 1.58
CA ARG A 163 16.71 -6.52 2.26
C ARG A 163 15.74 -7.69 2.29
N TRP A 164 14.44 -7.42 2.33
CA TRP A 164 13.41 -8.46 2.40
C TRP A 164 13.31 -9.28 1.11
N PHE A 165 13.85 -8.77 0.00
CA PHE A 165 13.78 -9.41 -1.32
C PHE A 165 15.10 -10.08 -1.72
N GLN A 166 16.18 -9.91 -0.95
CA GLN A 166 17.50 -10.46 -1.28
C GLN A 166 17.49 -11.98 -1.57
N PRO A 167 16.79 -12.83 -0.81
CA PRO A 167 16.75 -14.28 -1.08
C PRO A 167 16.11 -14.64 -2.43
N ALA A 168 15.24 -13.78 -2.98
CA ALA A 168 14.54 -14.03 -4.23
C ALA A 168 15.35 -13.65 -5.48
N ILE A 169 16.41 -12.84 -5.33
CA ILE A 169 17.20 -12.30 -6.46
C ILE A 169 17.80 -13.43 -7.33
N PRO A 170 18.46 -14.47 -6.76
CA PRO A 170 19.05 -15.52 -7.57
C PRO A 170 18.02 -16.27 -8.42
N SER A 171 16.86 -16.60 -7.84
CA SER A 171 15.78 -17.32 -8.53
C SER A 171 15.20 -16.51 -9.69
N TRP A 172 14.99 -15.21 -9.47
CA TRP A 172 14.51 -14.30 -10.52
C TRP A 172 15.56 -14.12 -11.65
N LEU A 173 16.83 -13.93 -11.32
CA LEU A 173 17.90 -13.82 -12.32
C LEU A 173 18.06 -15.10 -13.14
N GLN A 174 18.00 -16.26 -12.49
CA GLN A 174 18.07 -17.55 -13.20
C GLN A 174 16.90 -17.73 -14.17
N LYS A 175 15.68 -17.37 -13.77
CA LYS A 175 14.50 -17.42 -14.63
C LYS A 175 14.66 -16.53 -15.87
N THR A 176 15.02 -15.26 -15.66
CA THR A 176 15.17 -14.30 -16.77
C THR A 176 16.27 -14.72 -17.74
N TYR A 177 17.39 -15.27 -17.24
CA TYR A 177 18.43 -15.87 -18.06
C TYR A 177 17.88 -17.04 -18.91
N ASN A 178 17.19 -17.99 -18.30
CA ASN A 178 16.64 -19.16 -18.99
C ASN A 178 15.65 -18.75 -20.08
N GLU A 179 14.77 -17.79 -19.80
CA GLU A 179 13.84 -17.28 -20.81
C GLU A 179 14.53 -16.52 -21.94
N ALA A 180 15.55 -15.72 -21.63
CA ALA A 180 16.33 -15.01 -22.63
C ALA A 180 17.08 -15.99 -23.54
N LEU A 181 17.73 -17.01 -22.96
CA LEU A 181 18.40 -18.06 -23.71
C LEU A 181 17.43 -18.80 -24.64
N ALA A 182 16.26 -19.19 -24.15
CA ALA A 182 15.23 -19.83 -24.97
C ALA A 182 14.72 -18.93 -26.10
N ARG A 183 14.62 -17.61 -25.88
CA ARG A 183 14.26 -16.65 -26.93
C ARG A 183 15.35 -16.56 -28.00
N VAL A 184 16.62 -16.52 -27.61
CA VAL A 184 17.76 -16.51 -28.53
C VAL A 184 17.82 -17.80 -29.34
N GLN A 185 17.67 -18.96 -28.70
CA GLN A 185 17.69 -20.26 -29.38
C GLN A 185 16.57 -20.46 -30.39
N ARG A 186 15.40 -19.83 -30.20
CA ARG A 186 14.31 -19.87 -31.20
C ARG A 186 14.50 -18.90 -32.36
N ALA A 187 15.36 -17.89 -32.19
CA ALA A 187 15.61 -16.86 -33.18
C ALA A 187 16.74 -17.21 -34.17
N VAL A 188 17.53 -18.25 -33.85
CA VAL A 188 18.59 -18.83 -34.69
C VAL A 188 18.04 -20.07 -35.39
#